data_AF-A0A7C4PS29-F1
#
_entry.id   AF-A0A7C4PS29-F1
#
_cell.length_a   1.000
_cell.length_b   1.000
_cell.length_c   1.000
_cell.angle_alpha   90.00
_cell.angle_beta   90.00
_cell.angle_gamma   90.00
#
_symmetry.space_group_name_H-M   'P 1'
#
loop_
_entity.id
_entity.type
_entity.pdbx_description
1 polymer ?
#
loop_
_entity_poly.entity_id
_entity_poly.type
_entity_poly.pdbx_seq_one_letter_code
_entity_poly.pdbx_strand_id
1 'polypeptide(L)'
;MWLQTSLNLSFRFVIISLLVKLLWFSIGLFWIYKLNWWETGSWGRVIGWPLEGWPTLATRFSTWDGAHYLNIAYSGYKAGTNGCAFYPLWPGLIRLGSLFTGGDLFWAGLILANIFSILGLVQFYRLVEENHGASAAKWALILILVFPGAIFLHLIYTEPLFL
;
A
#
# COMPACT_ATOMS: atom_id res chain seq x y z
N MET A 1 -1.53 -20.93 -28.91
CA MET A 1 -1.03 -19.64 -29.46
C MET A 1 -1.57 -18.44 -28.69
N TRP A 2 -2.89 -18.34 -28.42
CA TRP A 2 -3.50 -17.23 -27.64
C TRP A 2 -3.03 -17.05 -26.19
N LEU A 3 -2.75 -18.16 -25.47
CA LEU A 3 -2.27 -18.12 -24.08
C LEU A 3 -0.85 -17.53 -23.95
N GLN A 4 -0.01 -17.67 -24.99
CA GLN A 4 1.39 -17.26 -24.93
C GLN A 4 1.57 -15.78 -25.28
N THR A 5 0.68 -15.23 -26.10
CA THR A 5 0.58 -13.79 -26.37
C THR A 5 -0.04 -13.02 -25.19
N SER A 6 -1.04 -13.56 -24.50
CA SER A 6 -1.62 -12.93 -23.29
C SER A 6 -0.62 -12.90 -22.12
N LEU A 7 0.16 -13.96 -21.92
CA LEU A 7 1.22 -14.04 -20.90
C LEU A 7 2.38 -13.07 -21.14
N ASN A 8 2.79 -12.85 -22.40
CA ASN A 8 3.86 -11.89 -22.71
C ASN A 8 3.40 -10.43 -22.57
N LEU A 9 2.13 -10.18 -22.85
CA LEU A 9 1.51 -8.88 -22.64
C LEU A 9 1.37 -8.61 -21.14
N SER A 10 0.91 -9.58 -20.35
CA SER A 10 0.80 -9.48 -18.90
C SER A 10 2.16 -9.25 -18.22
N PHE A 11 3.23 -9.88 -18.70
CA PHE A 11 4.57 -9.68 -18.14
C PHE A 11 5.10 -8.27 -18.40
N ARG A 12 4.93 -7.74 -19.61
CA ARG A 12 5.26 -6.34 -19.93
C ARG A 12 4.40 -5.36 -19.13
N PHE A 13 3.14 -5.69 -18.84
CA PHE A 13 2.29 -4.88 -17.96
C PHE A 13 2.73 -4.87 -16.51
N VAL A 14 3.14 -6.02 -15.98
CA VAL A 14 3.72 -6.10 -14.64
C VAL A 14 4.98 -5.24 -14.58
N ILE A 15 5.85 -5.31 -15.59
CA ILE A 15 7.06 -4.46 -15.64
C ILE A 15 6.70 -2.97 -15.68
N ILE A 16 5.79 -2.54 -16.57
CA ILE A 16 5.38 -1.13 -16.65
C ILE A 16 4.76 -0.67 -15.33
N SER A 17 3.92 -1.51 -14.72
CA SER A 17 3.36 -1.23 -13.40
C SER A 17 4.47 -1.06 -12.37
N LEU A 18 5.40 -2.00 -12.28
CA LEU A 18 6.54 -1.92 -11.37
C LEU A 18 7.41 -0.68 -11.62
N LEU A 19 7.60 -0.26 -12.87
CA LEU A 19 8.35 0.94 -13.21
C LEU A 19 7.61 2.22 -12.83
N VAL A 20 6.30 2.29 -13.05
CA VAL A 20 5.45 3.42 -12.62
C VAL A 20 5.41 3.49 -11.09
N LYS A 21 5.31 2.33 -10.42
CA LYS A 21 5.41 2.23 -8.97
C LYS A 21 6.78 2.71 -8.47
N LEU A 22 7.87 2.31 -9.13
CA LEU A 22 9.21 2.76 -8.80
C LEU A 22 9.37 4.26 -9.01
N LEU A 23 8.78 4.83 -10.06
CA LEU A 23 8.78 6.26 -10.32
C LEU A 23 8.04 7.02 -9.22
N TRP A 24 6.81 6.64 -8.89
CA TRP A 24 6.04 7.25 -7.80
C TRP A 24 6.72 7.09 -6.45
N PHE A 25 7.29 5.92 -6.17
CA PHE A 25 8.07 5.68 -4.97
C PHE A 25 9.31 6.60 -4.91
N SER A 26 10.00 6.79 -6.03
CA SER A 26 11.17 7.69 -6.13
C SER A 26 10.78 9.15 -5.97
N ILE A 27 9.65 9.58 -6.56
CA ILE A 27 9.08 10.91 -6.36
C ILE A 27 8.70 11.11 -4.90
N GLY A 28 8.02 10.13 -4.29
CA GLY A 28 7.68 10.12 -2.88
C GLY A 28 8.91 10.25 -1.99
N LEU A 29 9.95 9.43 -2.22
CA LEU A 29 11.23 9.48 -1.52
C LEU A 29 11.93 10.83 -1.67
N PHE A 30 11.95 11.40 -2.88
CA PHE A 30 12.55 12.70 -3.16
C PHE A 30 11.86 13.82 -2.36
N TRP A 31 10.52 13.85 -2.38
CA TRP A 31 9.75 14.83 -1.62
C TRP A 31 9.89 14.62 -0.11
N ILE A 32 9.85 13.37 0.34
CA ILE A 32 10.12 12.98 1.73
C ILE A 32 11.51 13.46 2.19
N TYR A 33 12.53 13.37 1.32
CA TYR A 33 13.89 13.83 1.62
C TYR A 33 14.01 15.36 1.60
N LYS A 34 13.32 16.03 0.68
CA LYS A 34 13.39 17.50 0.51
C LYS A 34 12.51 18.30 1.46
N LEU A 35 11.38 17.73 1.89
CA LEU A 35 10.43 18.42 2.76
C LEU A 35 10.77 18.11 4.21
N ASN A 36 11.41 19.06 4.89
CA ASN A 36 11.52 19.11 6.36
C ASN A 36 10.17 19.40 7.05
N TRP A 37 9.02 19.16 6.38
CA TRP A 37 7.68 19.39 6.93
C TRP A 37 7.36 18.59 8.20
N TRP A 38 8.18 17.60 8.53
CA TRP A 38 8.05 16.77 9.74
C TRP A 38 8.92 17.25 10.92
N GLU A 39 9.72 18.30 10.76
CA GLU A 39 10.29 19.02 11.90
C GLU A 39 9.38 20.19 12.26
N THR A 40 8.41 19.99 13.16
CA THR A 40 8.08 20.92 14.28
C THR A 40 6.76 20.56 14.99
N GLY A 41 6.86 20.28 16.29
CA GLY A 41 5.88 20.68 17.30
C GLY A 41 4.55 19.92 17.47
N SER A 42 4.12 19.06 16.53
CA SER A 42 2.76 18.48 16.54
C SER A 42 2.67 16.99 16.90
N TRP A 43 3.81 16.35 17.19
CA TRP A 43 3.93 14.89 17.37
C TRP A 43 3.15 14.31 18.55
N GLY A 44 2.70 15.12 19.50
CA GLY A 44 1.89 14.66 20.63
C GLY A 44 0.44 14.31 20.31
N ARG A 45 -0.06 14.58 19.08
CA ARG A 45 -1.47 14.36 18.70
C ARG A 45 -1.70 13.31 17.61
N VAL A 46 -0.64 12.85 16.94
CA VAL A 46 -0.75 11.89 15.82
C VAL A 46 0.03 10.64 16.21
N ILE A 47 -0.61 9.48 16.17
CA ILE A 47 0.06 8.21 16.44
C ILE A 47 1.15 8.02 15.38
N GLY A 48 2.38 7.82 15.83
CA GLY A 48 3.52 7.43 14.98
C GLY A 48 3.83 5.95 15.13
N TRP A 49 4.49 5.37 14.12
CA TRP A 49 5.05 4.02 14.20
C TRP A 49 6.54 4.01 13.78
N PRO A 50 7.44 3.39 14.56
CA PRO A 50 7.21 2.75 15.86
C PRO A 50 6.79 3.78 16.92
N LEU A 51 6.22 3.29 18.02
CA LEU A 51 5.65 4.16 19.07
C LEU A 51 6.69 5.01 19.80
N GLU A 52 7.95 4.58 19.77
CA GLU A 52 9.09 5.27 20.38
C GLU A 52 10.27 5.31 19.39
N GLY A 53 11.09 6.35 19.48
CA GLY A 53 12.31 6.49 18.70
C GLY A 53 12.32 7.68 17.74
N TRP A 54 13.49 7.94 17.14
CA TRP A 54 13.67 9.01 16.16
C TRP A 54 13.05 8.62 14.80
N PRO A 55 12.51 9.59 14.04
CA PRO A 55 12.02 9.31 12.70
C PRO A 55 13.11 8.69 11.81
N THR A 56 12.79 7.56 11.18
CA THR A 56 13.65 6.89 10.19
C THR A 56 12.95 6.89 8.83
N LEU A 57 13.60 6.41 7.78
CA LEU A 57 12.93 6.29 6.49
C LEU A 57 11.69 5.38 6.56
N ALA A 58 11.75 4.28 7.33
CA ALA A 58 10.63 3.35 7.52
C ALA A 58 9.45 3.99 8.25
N THR A 59 9.71 4.89 9.22
CA THR A 59 8.63 5.57 9.95
C THR A 59 7.81 6.48 9.03
N ARG A 60 8.41 6.98 7.94
CA ARG A 60 7.73 7.83 6.96
C ARG A 60 6.74 7.04 6.07
N PHE A 61 6.92 5.72 5.97
CA PHE A 61 5.96 4.81 5.32
C PHE A 61 4.92 4.24 6.30
N SER A 62 4.98 4.65 7.57
CA SER A 62 4.15 4.16 8.66
C SER A 62 3.40 5.30 9.36
N THR A 63 3.10 6.37 8.64
CA THR A 63 2.41 7.56 9.16
C THR A 63 0.89 7.48 8.92
N TRP A 64 0.16 8.43 9.54
CA TRP A 64 -1.29 8.59 9.37
C TRP A 64 -2.05 7.29 9.68
N ASP A 65 -2.95 6.84 8.79
CA ASP A 65 -3.76 5.65 9.00
C ASP A 65 -2.91 4.38 9.10
N GLY A 66 -1.75 4.34 8.42
CA GLY A 66 -0.79 3.24 8.56
C GLY A 66 -0.34 3.03 10.00
N ALA A 67 -0.11 4.12 10.75
CA ALA A 67 0.26 4.04 12.16
C ALA A 67 -0.87 3.45 13.01
N HIS A 68 -2.12 3.81 12.72
CA HIS A 68 -3.30 3.27 13.40
C HIS A 68 -3.44 1.76 13.15
N TYR A 69 -3.32 1.32 11.89
CA TYR A 69 -3.39 -0.10 11.54
C TYR A 69 -2.29 -0.92 12.23
N LEU A 70 -1.06 -0.42 12.25
CA LEU A 70 0.06 -1.07 12.92
C LEU A 70 -0.13 -1.12 14.45
N ASN A 71 -0.63 -0.03 15.05
CA ASN A 71 -0.90 0.01 16.49
C ASN A 71 -2.01 -0.97 16.92
N ILE A 72 -3.08 -1.10 16.12
CA ILE A 72 -4.15 -2.07 16.37
C ILE A 72 -3.62 -3.49 16.15
N ALA A 73 -2.80 -3.73 15.13
CA ALA A 73 -2.18 -5.03 14.88
C ALA A 73 -1.25 -5.45 16.04
N TYR A 74 -0.54 -4.49 16.63
CA TYR A 74 0.35 -4.70 17.78
C TYR A 74 -0.41 -4.95 19.08
N SER A 75 -1.32 -4.05 19.43
CA SER A 75 -1.87 -3.98 20.78
C SER A 75 -3.37 -4.25 20.90
N GLY A 76 -4.03 -4.54 19.78
CA GLY A 76 -5.48 -4.72 19.69
C GLY A 76 -6.25 -3.42 19.81
N TYR A 77 -7.58 -3.53 19.81
CA TYR A 77 -8.46 -2.41 20.11
C TYR A 77 -8.40 -2.09 21.59
N LYS A 78 -8.22 -0.81 21.93
CA LYS A 78 -8.17 -0.31 23.30
C LYS A 78 -9.23 0.77 23.50
N ALA A 79 -9.85 0.79 24.68
CA ALA A 79 -10.77 1.86 25.05
C ALA A 79 -10.04 3.22 25.08
N GLY A 80 -10.72 4.28 24.67
CA GLY A 80 -10.15 5.64 24.65
C GLY A 80 -9.20 5.94 23.49
N THR A 81 -9.06 5.04 22.51
CA THR A 81 -8.32 5.31 21.26
C THR A 81 -9.29 5.47 20.09
N ASN A 82 -8.82 6.09 19.00
CA ASN A 82 -9.59 6.23 17.76
C ASN A 82 -9.66 4.92 16.94
N GLY A 83 -9.43 3.76 17.57
CA GLY A 83 -9.41 2.47 16.90
C GLY A 83 -10.75 2.12 16.25
N CYS A 84 -11.88 2.61 16.76
CA CYS A 84 -13.21 2.31 16.23
C CYS A 84 -13.44 2.77 14.78
N ALA A 85 -12.65 3.71 14.27
CA ALA A 85 -12.72 4.14 12.87
C ALA A 85 -12.09 3.13 11.88
N PHE A 86 -11.32 2.16 12.38
CA PHE A 86 -10.55 1.22 11.57
C PHE A 86 -11.12 -0.19 11.67
N TYR A 87 -11.47 -0.78 10.53
CA TYR A 87 -12.07 -2.12 10.47
C TYR A 87 -11.05 -3.23 10.79
N PRO A 88 -11.47 -4.34 11.44
CA PRO A 88 -10.55 -5.30 12.06
C PRO A 88 -9.82 -6.21 11.07
N LEU A 89 -10.34 -6.39 9.86
CA LEU A 89 -9.76 -7.32 8.88
C LEU A 89 -8.31 -6.96 8.54
N TRP A 90 -8.04 -5.68 8.26
CA TRP A 90 -6.71 -5.26 7.81
C TRP A 90 -5.64 -5.37 8.93
N PRO A 91 -5.82 -4.81 10.14
CA PRO A 91 -4.92 -5.06 11.27
C PRO A 91 -4.76 -6.55 11.61
N GLY A 92 -5.83 -7.33 11.48
CA GLY A 92 -5.81 -8.78 11.70
C GLY A 92 -4.89 -9.49 10.71
N LEU A 93 -5.00 -9.17 9.42
CA LEU A 93 -4.13 -9.69 8.38
C LEU A 93 -2.67 -9.28 8.60
N ILE A 94 -2.41 -8.03 8.98
CA ILE A 94 -1.04 -7.57 9.32
C ILE A 94 -0.47 -8.38 10.48
N ARG A 95 -1.25 -8.58 11.56
CA ARG A 95 -0.82 -9.34 12.73
C ARG A 95 -0.55 -10.82 12.41
N LEU A 96 -1.37 -11.44 11.57
CA LEU A 96 -1.13 -12.82 11.14
C LEU A 96 0.05 -12.90 10.16
N GLY A 97 0.16 -11.94 9.25
CA GLY A 97 1.25 -11.84 8.29
C GLY A 97 2.61 -11.65 8.94
N SER A 98 2.66 -10.99 10.10
CA SER A 98 3.93 -10.76 10.80
C SER A 98 4.59 -12.03 11.32
N LEU A 99 3.84 -13.14 11.42
CA LEU A 99 4.42 -14.46 11.70
C LEU A 99 5.46 -14.86 10.62
N PHE A 100 5.31 -14.38 9.38
CA PHE A 100 6.23 -14.64 8.27
C PHE A 100 7.37 -13.63 8.16
N THR A 101 7.32 -12.52 8.90
CA THR A 101 8.36 -11.47 8.92
C THR A 101 9.13 -11.43 10.26
N GLY A 102 9.05 -12.51 11.05
CA GLY A 102 9.72 -12.57 12.36
C GLY A 102 9.09 -11.66 13.42
N GLY A 103 7.82 -11.30 13.25
CA GLY A 103 7.08 -10.41 14.14
C GLY A 103 7.08 -8.94 13.72
N ASP A 104 7.77 -8.58 12.63
CA ASP A 104 7.81 -7.20 12.15
C ASP A 104 6.52 -6.81 11.42
N LEU A 105 5.67 -6.04 12.10
CA LEU A 105 4.38 -5.57 11.59
C LEU A 105 4.51 -4.60 10.42
N PHE A 106 5.59 -3.79 10.37
CA PHE A 106 5.81 -2.85 9.28
C PHE A 106 6.05 -3.61 7.97
N TRP A 107 6.99 -4.56 7.98
CA TRP A 107 7.25 -5.37 6.79
C TRP A 107 6.06 -6.23 6.41
N ALA A 108 5.33 -6.78 7.39
CA ALA A 108 4.11 -7.54 7.12
C ALA A 108 3.07 -6.69 6.38
N GLY A 109 2.78 -5.49 6.89
CA GLY A 109 1.82 -4.57 6.27
C GLY A 109 2.24 -4.12 4.89
N LEU A 110 3.52 -3.78 4.71
CA LEU A 110 4.03 -3.31 3.40
C LEU A 110 4.01 -4.42 2.35
N ILE A 111 4.42 -5.64 2.72
CA ILE A 111 4.40 -6.80 1.82
C ILE A 111 2.97 -7.16 1.45
N LEU A 112 2.07 -7.26 2.43
CA LEU A 112 0.66 -7.58 2.19
C LEU A 112 0.00 -6.54 1.30
N ALA A 113 0.22 -5.24 1.55
CA ALA A 113 -0.33 -4.17 0.73
C ALA A 113 0.09 -4.33 -0.74
N ASN A 114 1.36 -4.61 -1.01
CA ASN A 114 1.84 -4.77 -2.38
C ASN A 114 1.35 -6.07 -3.04
N ILE A 115 1.19 -7.15 -2.28
CA ILE A 115 0.58 -8.39 -2.79
C ILE A 115 -0.87 -8.15 -3.19
N PHE A 116 -1.69 -7.61 -2.29
CA PHE A 116 -3.10 -7.35 -2.56
C PHE A 116 -3.29 -6.34 -3.69
N SER A 117 -2.46 -5.29 -3.74
CA SER A 117 -2.40 -4.34 -4.86
C SER A 117 -2.21 -5.03 -6.21
N ILE A 118 -1.24 -5.93 -6.31
CA ILE A 118 -0.99 -6.68 -7.57
C ILE A 118 -2.19 -7.56 -7.91
N LEU A 119 -2.75 -8.26 -6.93
CA LEU A 119 -3.92 -9.11 -7.14
C LEU A 119 -5.13 -8.29 -7.62
N GLY A 120 -5.45 -7.19 -6.93
CA GLY A 120 -6.53 -6.28 -7.29
C GLY A 120 -6.36 -5.69 -8.69
N LEU A 121 -5.15 -5.23 -9.04
CA LEU A 121 -4.86 -4.72 -10.39
C LEU A 121 -5.02 -5.78 -11.48
N VAL A 122 -4.64 -7.03 -11.22
CA VAL A 122 -4.86 -8.15 -12.15
C VAL A 122 -6.36 -8.41 -12.33
N GLN A 123 -7.14 -8.45 -11.25
CA GLN A 123 -8.57 -8.67 -11.34
C GLN A 123 -9.29 -7.51 -12.01
N PHE A 124 -8.89 -6.27 -11.71
CA PHE A 124 -9.37 -5.07 -12.38
C PHE A 124 -9.12 -5.13 -13.89
N TYR A 125 -7.91 -5.48 -14.34
CA TYR A 125 -7.62 -5.64 -15.76
C TYR A 125 -8.53 -6.68 -16.41
N ARG A 126 -8.66 -7.87 -15.79
CA ARG A 126 -9.49 -8.96 -16.32
C ARG A 126 -10.97 -8.56 -16.42
N LEU A 127 -11.49 -7.91 -15.38
CA LEU A 127 -12.87 -7.42 -15.37
C LEU A 127 -13.14 -6.43 -16.50
N VAL A 128 -12.22 -5.49 -16.75
CA VAL A 128 -12.37 -4.53 -17.85
C VAL A 128 -12.20 -5.21 -19.20
N GLU A 129 -11.29 -6.19 -19.32
CA GLU A 129 -11.08 -6.93 -20.57
C GLU A 129 -12.30 -7.74 -20.97
N GLU A 130 -12.94 -8.40 -20.00
CA GLU A 130 -14.15 -9.21 -20.20
C GLU A 130 -15.34 -8.36 -20.69
N ASN A 131 -15.46 -7.11 -20.22
CA ASN A 131 -16.60 -6.24 -20.55
C ASN A 131 -16.36 -5.26 -21.70
N HIS A 132 -15.11 -4.84 -21.92
CA HIS A 132 -14.76 -3.74 -22.82
C HIS A 132 -13.58 -4.05 -23.76
N GLY A 133 -13.06 -5.28 -23.69
CA GLY A 133 -11.97 -5.75 -24.53
C GLY A 133 -10.58 -5.29 -24.07
N ALA A 134 -9.56 -5.95 -24.62
CA ALA A 134 -8.18 -5.79 -24.19
C ALA A 134 -7.64 -4.35 -24.32
N SER A 135 -8.09 -3.58 -25.32
CA SER A 135 -7.60 -2.20 -25.50
C SER A 135 -8.05 -1.29 -24.35
N ALA A 136 -9.32 -1.37 -23.97
CA ALA A 136 -9.87 -0.58 -22.86
C ALA A 136 -9.24 -1.00 -21.52
N ALA A 137 -9.06 -2.29 -21.28
CA ALA A 137 -8.43 -2.82 -20.07
C ALA A 137 -7.01 -2.27 -19.85
N LYS A 138 -6.22 -2.20 -20.92
CA LYS A 138 -4.87 -1.65 -20.87
C LYS A 138 -4.87 -0.18 -20.45
N TRP A 139 -5.72 0.64 -21.09
CA TRP A 139 -5.78 2.06 -20.77
C TRP A 139 -6.34 2.30 -19.37
N ALA A 140 -7.37 1.56 -18.96
CA ALA A 140 -7.90 1.62 -17.60
C ALA A 140 -6.81 1.30 -16.56
N LEU A 141 -6.00 0.25 -16.79
CA LEU A 141 -4.90 -0.12 -15.92
C LEU A 141 -3.79 0.95 -15.88
N ILE A 142 -3.45 1.55 -17.01
CA ILE A 142 -2.48 2.67 -17.04
C ILE A 142 -3.01 3.86 -16.25
N LEU A 143 -4.28 4.22 -16.45
CA LEU A 143 -4.90 5.36 -15.77
C LEU A 143 -4.96 5.17 -14.25
N ILE A 144 -5.32 3.98 -13.76
CA ILE A 144 -5.36 3.73 -12.32
C ILE A 144 -3.96 3.74 -11.68
N LEU A 145 -2.92 3.35 -12.42
CA LEU A 145 -1.53 3.35 -11.94
C LEU A 145 -0.88 4.74 -11.96
N VAL A 146 -1.26 5.58 -12.91
CA VAL A 146 -0.74 6.96 -13.03
C VAL A 146 -1.56 7.95 -12.19
N PHE A 147 -2.79 7.59 -11.82
CA PHE A 147 -3.63 8.39 -10.93
C PHE A 147 -2.88 8.74 -9.64
N PRO A 148 -2.86 10.02 -9.18
CA PRO A 148 -2.11 10.40 -7.98
C PRO A 148 -2.46 9.59 -6.72
N GLY A 149 -3.72 9.15 -6.60
CA GLY A 149 -4.15 8.29 -5.48
C GLY A 149 -3.64 6.85 -5.55
N ALA A 150 -2.98 6.43 -6.63
CA ALA A 150 -2.36 5.11 -6.73
C ALA A 150 -1.28 4.90 -5.64
N ILE A 151 -0.75 5.97 -5.03
CA ILE A 151 0.17 5.86 -3.89
C ILE A 151 -0.43 5.02 -2.75
N PHE A 152 -1.74 5.10 -2.50
CA PHE A 152 -2.40 4.32 -1.44
C PHE A 152 -2.44 2.82 -1.73
N LEU A 153 -2.25 2.41 -2.99
CA LEU A 153 -2.08 1.01 -3.38
C LEU A 153 -0.68 0.44 -3.04
N HIS A 154 0.20 1.23 -2.41
CA HIS A 154 1.57 0.85 -2.05
C HIS A 154 1.87 0.95 -0.56
N LEU A 155 1.03 1.67 0.18
CA LEU A 155 1.22 1.97 1.59
C LEU A 155 0.43 0.97 2.46
N ILE A 156 0.69 1.00 3.77
CA ILE A 156 0.06 0.12 4.76
C ILE A 156 -1.37 0.61 5.03
N TYR A 157 -2.19 0.55 3.99
CA TYR A 157 -3.54 1.07 3.89
C TYR A 157 -4.49 -0.04 3.46
N THR A 158 -5.80 0.22 3.51
CA THR A 158 -6.84 -0.76 3.19
C THR A 158 -7.12 -0.87 1.70
N GLU A 159 -6.84 0.18 0.95
CA GLU A 159 -7.10 0.34 -0.47
C GLU A 159 -6.53 -0.80 -1.34
N PRO A 160 -5.31 -1.31 -1.09
CA PRO A 160 -4.81 -2.47 -1.80
C PRO A 160 -5.65 -3.73 -1.64
N LEU A 161 -6.29 -3.92 -0.46
CA LEU A 161 -7.13 -5.09 -0.16
C LEU A 161 -8.53 -4.99 -0.79
N PHE A 162 -9.05 -3.78 -0.96
CA PHE A 162 -10.41 -3.54 -1.46
C PHE A 162 -10.50 -3.24 -2.97
N LEU A 163 -9.35 -3.14 -3.65
CA LEU A 163 -9.27 -2.99 -5.10
C LEU A 163 -9.58 -4.32 -5.82
#